data_AF-A0A455U3C7-F1
#
_entry.id   AF-A0A455U3C7-F1
#
_cell.length_a   1.000
_cell.length_b   1.000
_cell.length_c   1.000
_cell.angle_alpha   90.00
_cell.angle_beta   90.00
_cell.angle_gamma   90.00
#
_symmetry.space_group_name_H-M   'P 1'
#
loop_
_entity.id
_entity.type
_entity.pdbx_description
1 polymer ?
#
loop_
_entity_poly.entity_id
_entity_poly.type
_entity_poly.pdbx_seq_one_letter_code
_entity_poly.pdbx_strand_id
1 'polypeptide(L)'
;MLAYYVTFYNLISIYSEEVLSPLVIDTPNQHEQAAKHYESIVSLVMNNTPENSQIFLCGMDSKKLSQMKGKGKVHLLEKEHALLEASEYEGLSEKYGSIFE
;
A
#
# COMPACT_ATOMS: atom_id res chain seq x y z
N MET A 1 1.42 0.26 -17.12
CA MET A 1 1.59 -1.00 -16.35
C MET A 1 0.68 -1.07 -15.13
N LEU A 2 0.59 -0.06 -14.25
CA LEU A 2 -0.29 -0.14 -13.07
C LEU A 2 -1.76 -0.53 -13.39
N ALA A 3 -2.37 0.09 -14.40
CA ALA A 3 -3.74 -0.23 -14.80
C ALA A 3 -3.93 -1.71 -15.18
N TYR A 4 -2.93 -2.33 -15.81
CA TYR A 4 -2.96 -3.76 -16.12
C TYR A 4 -3.01 -4.62 -14.86
N TYR A 5 -2.17 -4.33 -13.85
CA TYR A 5 -2.21 -5.05 -12.58
C TYR A 5 -3.52 -4.85 -11.83
N VAL A 6 -4.05 -3.62 -11.83
CA VAL A 6 -5.38 -3.33 -11.26
C VAL A 6 -6.46 -4.13 -11.96
N THR A 7 -6.42 -4.26 -13.29
CA THR A 7 -7.37 -5.12 -14.03
C THR A 7 -7.28 -6.57 -13.57
N PHE A 8 -6.07 -7.14 -13.47
CA PHE A 8 -5.91 -8.51 -12.96
C PHE A 8 -6.40 -8.66 -11.53
N TYR A 9 -6.13 -7.68 -10.67
CA TYR A 9 -6.58 -7.69 -9.29
C TYR A 9 -8.12 -7.70 -9.18
N ASN A 10 -8.81 -6.95 -10.04
CA ASN A 10 -10.28 -7.00 -10.12
C ASN A 10 -10.77 -8.35 -10.65
N LEU A 11 -10.14 -8.92 -11.68
CA LEU A 11 -10.51 -10.24 -12.19
C LEU A 11 -10.36 -11.31 -11.11
N ILE A 12 -9.29 -11.27 -10.32
CA ILE A 12 -9.10 -12.15 -9.17
C ILE A 12 -10.25 -11.93 -8.17
N SER A 13 -10.56 -10.68 -7.82
CA SER A 13 -11.65 -10.39 -6.88
C SER A 13 -13.04 -10.83 -7.37
N ILE A 14 -13.27 -10.91 -8.68
CA ILE A 14 -14.55 -11.32 -9.26
C ILE A 14 -14.68 -12.85 -9.33
N TYR A 15 -13.60 -13.55 -9.65
CA TYR A 15 -13.64 -14.98 -9.99
C TYR A 15 -12.97 -15.91 -8.97
N SER A 16 -12.18 -15.38 -8.04
CA SER A 16 -11.56 -16.17 -6.97
C SER A 16 -12.58 -16.46 -5.86
N GLU A 17 -12.60 -17.69 -5.37
CA GLU A 17 -13.33 -18.06 -4.15
C GLU A 17 -12.48 -17.87 -2.88
N GLU A 18 -11.18 -17.64 -3.05
CA GLU A 18 -10.22 -17.41 -1.97
C GLU A 18 -10.20 -15.95 -1.49
N VAL A 19 -9.66 -15.73 -0.29
CA VAL A 19 -9.37 -14.38 0.25
C VAL A 19 -8.49 -13.58 -0.71
N LEU A 20 -8.88 -12.33 -0.96
CA LEU A 20 -8.13 -11.40 -1.79
C LEU A 20 -6.85 -10.96 -1.06
N SER A 21 -5.69 -11.34 -1.61
CA SER A 21 -4.39 -10.88 -1.12
C SER A 21 -4.27 -9.35 -1.20
N PRO A 22 -3.51 -8.70 -0.29
CA PRO A 22 -3.25 -7.27 -0.41
C PRO A 22 -2.54 -6.91 -1.71
N LEU A 23 -2.87 -5.74 -2.26
CA LEU A 23 -2.16 -5.14 -3.39
C LEU A 23 -1.02 -4.25 -2.88
N VAL A 24 0.22 -4.67 -3.13
CA VAL A 24 1.42 -3.91 -2.77
C VAL A 24 1.93 -3.15 -3.99
N ILE A 25 1.99 -1.83 -3.88
CA ILE A 25 2.46 -0.92 -4.91
C ILE A 25 3.71 -0.23 -4.38
N ASP A 26 4.85 -0.62 -4.92
CA ASP A 26 6.09 0.12 -4.73
C ASP A 26 6.19 1.19 -5.82
N THR A 27 6.21 2.48 -5.44
CA THR A 27 6.43 3.57 -6.40
C THR A 27 7.91 3.97 -6.39
N PRO A 28 8.75 3.41 -7.28
CA PRO A 28 10.09 3.93 -7.45
C PRO A 28 9.96 5.34 -8.04
N ASN A 29 10.47 6.37 -7.36
CA ASN A 29 10.53 7.70 -7.96
C ASN A 29 11.95 8.26 -7.87
N GLN A 30 12.63 8.37 -9.01
CA GLN A 30 13.68 9.37 -9.23
C GLN A 30 13.40 10.04 -10.58
N HIS A 31 12.58 11.09 -10.56
CA HIS A 31 12.76 12.37 -11.28
C HIS A 31 11.43 13.13 -11.45
N GLU A 32 11.53 14.46 -11.40
CA GLU A 32 10.44 15.46 -11.27
C GLU A 32 9.41 15.51 -12.41
N GLN A 33 9.56 14.71 -13.47
CA GLN A 33 8.54 14.60 -14.54
C GLN A 33 7.30 13.77 -14.12
N ALA A 34 7.38 12.96 -13.06
CA ALA A 34 6.30 12.07 -12.59
C ALA A 34 5.20 12.75 -11.75
N ALA A 35 5.27 14.06 -11.56
CA ALA A 35 4.33 14.78 -10.70
C ALA A 35 2.85 14.59 -11.15
N LYS A 36 2.56 14.64 -12.46
CA LYS A 36 1.19 14.37 -12.98
C LYS A 36 0.74 12.92 -12.79
N HIS A 37 1.67 11.98 -12.72
CA HIS A 37 1.35 10.56 -12.61
C HIS A 37 0.85 10.17 -11.22
N TYR A 38 1.25 10.87 -10.16
CA TYR A 38 0.74 10.59 -8.80
C TYR A 38 -0.76 10.75 -8.69
N GLU A 39 -1.35 11.80 -9.27
CA GLU A 39 -2.81 12.00 -9.24
C GLU A 39 -3.54 10.90 -10.02
N SER A 40 -2.99 10.49 -11.17
CA SER A 40 -3.54 9.37 -11.95
C SER A 40 -3.41 8.03 -11.24
N ILE A 41 -2.29 7.77 -10.56
CA ILE A 41 -2.07 6.56 -9.75
C ILE A 41 -3.07 6.53 -8.60
N VAL A 42 -3.15 7.62 -7.82
CA VAL A 42 -4.09 7.77 -6.71
C VAL A 42 -5.52 7.53 -7.18
N SER A 43 -5.93 8.21 -8.25
CA SER A 43 -7.29 8.09 -8.80
C SER A 43 -7.57 6.68 -9.30
N LEU A 44 -6.62 6.06 -10.01
CA LEU A 44 -6.76 4.70 -10.52
C LEU A 44 -6.94 3.71 -9.36
N VAL A 45 -6.06 3.76 -8.36
CA VAL A 45 -6.09 2.85 -7.21
C VAL A 45 -7.36 3.05 -6.39
N MET A 46 -7.71 4.30 -6.06
CA MET A 46 -8.85 4.62 -5.21
C MET A 46 -10.21 4.31 -5.83
N ASN A 47 -10.31 4.41 -7.16
CA ASN A 47 -11.60 4.31 -7.85
C ASN A 47 -11.78 2.99 -8.61
N ASN A 48 -10.72 2.20 -8.80
CA ASN A 48 -10.76 1.00 -9.63
C ASN A 48 -10.19 -0.23 -8.93
N THR A 49 -10.08 -0.23 -7.60
CA THR A 49 -9.82 -1.45 -6.83
C THR A 49 -11.09 -1.91 -6.12
N PRO A 50 -11.23 -3.21 -5.81
CA PRO A 50 -12.38 -3.72 -5.07
C PRO A 50 -12.57 -3.00 -3.72
N GLU A 51 -13.82 -2.79 -3.29
CA GLU A 51 -14.12 -2.02 -2.08
C GLU A 51 -13.46 -2.58 -0.81
N ASN A 52 -13.36 -3.91 -0.69
CA ASN A 52 -12.77 -4.58 0.47
C ASN A 52 -11.27 -4.91 0.29
N SER A 53 -10.60 -4.25 -0.66
CA SER A 53 -9.18 -4.49 -0.91
C SER A 53 -8.28 -3.85 0.16
N GLN A 54 -7.24 -4.59 0.58
CA GLN A 54 -6.14 -4.01 1.34
C GLN A 54 -5.05 -3.55 0.36
N ILE A 55 -4.64 -2.29 0.47
CA ILE A 55 -3.62 -1.70 -0.41
C ILE A 55 -2.48 -1.16 0.44
N PHE A 56 -1.25 -1.57 0.11
CA PHE A 56 -0.03 -0.99 0.62
C PHE A 56 0.62 -0.16 -0.49
N LEU A 57 0.80 1.14 -0.26
CA LEU A 57 1.50 2.02 -1.19
C LEU A 57 2.75 2.57 -0.53
N CYS A 58 3.91 2.25 -1.10
CA CYS A 58 5.17 2.90 -0.75
C CYS A 58 5.38 4.11 -1.67
N GLY A 59 5.76 5.25 -1.08
CA GLY A 59 6.08 6.44 -1.84
C GLY A 59 6.61 7.58 -0.98
N MET A 60 7.28 8.54 -1.62
CA MET A 60 7.78 9.74 -0.96
C MET A 60 6.63 10.59 -0.40
N ASP A 61 6.89 11.31 0.69
CA ASP A 61 5.91 12.23 1.26
C ASP A 61 5.53 13.32 0.24
N SER A 62 4.25 13.34 -0.15
CA SER A 62 3.72 14.22 -1.17
C SER A 62 2.28 14.60 -0.87
N LYS A 63 1.95 15.89 -1.08
CA LYS A 63 0.57 16.41 -0.98
C LYS A 63 -0.40 15.71 -1.92
N LYS A 64 0.11 15.12 -3.01
CA LYS A 64 -0.70 14.37 -4.00
C LYS A 64 -1.29 13.08 -3.44
N LEU A 65 -0.69 12.55 -2.38
CA LEU A 65 -1.20 11.36 -1.68
C LEU A 65 -2.27 11.71 -0.63
N SER A 66 -2.57 13.00 -0.41
CA SER A 66 -3.49 13.45 0.65
C SER A 66 -4.83 12.73 0.68
N GLN A 67 -5.41 12.46 -0.49
CA GLN A 67 -6.68 11.72 -0.59
C GLN A 67 -6.59 10.29 -0.01
N MET A 68 -5.49 9.57 -0.28
CA MET A 68 -5.29 8.22 0.28
C MET A 68 -4.88 8.28 1.75
N LYS A 69 -4.03 9.25 2.12
CA LYS A 69 -3.65 9.47 3.52
C LYS A 69 -4.88 9.72 4.41
N GLY A 70 -5.90 10.40 3.88
CA GLY A 70 -7.16 10.64 4.60
C GLY A 70 -8.06 9.41 4.74
N LYS A 71 -7.82 8.33 3.97
CA LYS A 71 -8.61 7.09 4.01
C LYS A 71 -7.89 5.92 4.67
N GLY A 72 -6.61 6.07 5.03
CA GLY A 72 -5.77 4.97 5.48
C GLY A 72 -4.81 5.37 6.59
N LYS A 73 -3.98 4.39 6.99
CA LYS A 73 -2.90 4.62 7.95
C LYS A 73 -1.62 4.98 7.21
N VAL A 74 -0.93 6.00 7.70
CA VAL A 74 0.38 6.43 7.17
C VAL A 74 1.47 5.96 8.13
N HIS A 75 2.48 5.28 7.58
CA HIS A 75 3.69 4.91 8.29
C HIS A 75 4.85 5.70 7.67
N LEU A 76 5.48 6.57 8.47
CA LEU A 76 6.65 7.32 8.05
C LEU A 76 7.89 6.50 8.41
N LEU A 77 8.74 6.25 7.41
CA LEU A 77 10.01 5.55 7.59
C LEU A 77 11.09 6.59 7.85
N GLU A 78 11.34 6.88 9.12
CA GLU A 78 12.28 7.93 9.53
C GLU A 78 13.72 7.42 9.70
N LYS A 79 13.88 6.10 9.88
CA LYS A 79 15.15 5.45 10.18
C LYS A 79 15.55 4.51 9.05
N GLU A 80 16.80 4.62 8.62
CA GLU A 80 17.34 3.76 7.57
C GLU A 80 17.32 2.30 8.00
N HIS A 81 16.89 1.41 7.10
CA HIS A 81 16.79 -0.04 7.31
C HIS A 81 15.94 -0.49 8.51
N ALA A 82 15.04 0.37 9.04
CA ALA A 82 14.18 0.02 10.16
C ALA A 82 12.74 0.48 9.92
N LEU A 83 11.80 -0.45 10.12
CA LEU A 83 10.37 -0.16 10.17
C LEU A 83 9.87 0.07 11.61
N LEU A 84 10.60 -0.48 12.58
CA LEU A 84 10.26 -0.51 14.00
C LEU A 84 11.44 -0.03 14.82
N GLU A 85 11.15 0.56 15.98
CA GLU A 85 12.14 0.81 17.00
C GLU A 85 12.40 -0.42 17.86
N ALA A 86 13.60 -0.53 18.43
CA ALA A 86 13.99 -1.68 19.24
C ALA A 86 13.05 -1.90 20.43
N SER A 87 12.52 -0.81 20.99
CA SER A 87 11.52 -0.85 22.09
C SER A 87 10.17 -1.43 21.68
N GLU A 88 9.85 -1.46 20.39
CA GLU A 88 8.58 -2.02 19.89
C GLU A 88 8.65 -3.53 19.68
N TYR A 89 9.86 -4.10 19.64
CA TYR A 89 10.09 -5.50 19.29
C TYR A 89 9.42 -6.48 20.26
N GLU A 90 9.63 -6.33 21.57
CA GLU A 90 9.14 -7.29 22.57
C GLU A 90 7.61 -7.44 22.50
N GLY A 91 6.88 -6.31 22.50
CA GLY A 91 5.42 -6.32 22.44
C GLY A 91 4.87 -6.84 21.11
N LEU A 92 5.55 -6.57 19.99
CA LEU A 92 5.13 -7.12 18.68
C LEU A 92 5.44 -8.61 18.58
N SER A 93 6.60 -9.06 19.07
CA SER A 93 6.98 -10.47 19.07
C SER A 93 5.99 -11.31 19.86
N GLU A 94 5.56 -10.84 21.04
CA GLU A 94 4.53 -11.51 21.84
C GLU A 94 3.20 -11.58 21.07
N LYS A 95 2.76 -10.45 20.50
CA LYS A 95 1.48 -10.36 19.78
C LYS A 95 1.43 -11.21 18.51
N TYR A 96 2.53 -11.26 17.75
CA TYR A 96 2.59 -12.00 16.49
C TYR A 96 2.97 -13.47 16.69
N GLY A 97 3.65 -13.82 17.78
CA GLY A 97 3.98 -15.21 18.12
C GLY A 97 2.74 -16.10 18.13
N SER A 98 1.64 -15.61 18.70
CA SER A 98 0.37 -16.35 18.78
C SER A 98 -0.39 -16.51 17.46
N ILE A 99 0.05 -15.87 16.36
CA ILE A 99 -0.60 -15.98 15.05
C ILE A 99 -0.12 -17.22 14.28
N PHE A 100 1.10 -17.67 14.57
CA PHE A 100 1.75 -18.78 13.86
C PHE A 100 1.89 -20.05 14.70
N GLU A 101 1.32 -20.07 15.92
CA GLU A 101 1.08 -21.26 16.74
C GLU A 101 -0.31 -21.84 16.47
#